data_AF-A0A0Q4P9S6-F1
#
_entry.id   AF-A0A0Q4P9S6-F1
#
_cell.length_a   1.000
_cell.length_b   1.000
_cell.length_c   1.000
_cell.angle_alpha   90.00
_cell.angle_beta   90.00
_cell.angle_gamma   90.00
#
_symmetry.space_group_name_H-M   'P 1'
#
loop_
_entity.id
_entity.type
_entity.pdbx_description
1 polymer ?
#
loop_
_entity_poly.entity_id
_entity_poly.type
_entity_poly.pdbx_seq_one_letter_code
_entity_poly.pdbx_strand_id
1 'polypeptide(L)'
;MTEPRTKYFEERYEAALGRMLVRFNQLESLLAEIIRVTTKEKLMKPHLFKINEFYIQKVERLDLMLCAFPRWPAPDFERLRRINAWRNELAHGHFHQDPNTGEWLTESVHKKGHKSVEITPQMIDSWTAQVEQALTDVEGLLPYAWLDEPDPDRPLPPGASPVPLM
;
A
#
# COMPACT_ATOMS: atom_id res chain seq x y z
N MET A 1 32.59 24.88 -10.37
CA MET A 1 31.98 23.84 -11.22
C MET A 1 31.63 22.66 -10.32
N THR A 2 30.44 22.67 -9.73
CA THR A 2 29.97 21.71 -8.70
C THR A 2 28.56 21.19 -9.07
N GLU A 3 28.24 21.13 -10.35
CA GLU A 3 26.91 20.75 -10.88
C GLU A 3 26.64 19.25 -11.17
N PRO A 4 27.54 18.25 -11.05
CA PRO A 4 27.20 16.87 -11.44
C PRO A 4 26.50 16.02 -10.35
N ARG A 5 26.67 16.32 -9.06
CA ARG A 5 26.07 15.51 -7.97
C ARG A 5 24.60 15.84 -7.71
N THR A 6 24.23 17.08 -7.97
CA THR A 6 22.94 17.68 -7.59
C THR A 6 21.79 17.19 -8.48
N LYS A 7 21.97 17.31 -9.80
CA LYS A 7 21.02 16.83 -10.80
C LYS A 7 20.77 15.32 -10.68
N TYR A 8 21.82 14.57 -10.34
CA TYR A 8 21.72 13.12 -10.15
C TYR A 8 20.86 12.73 -8.93
N PHE A 9 20.88 13.54 -7.86
CA PHE A 9 20.04 13.26 -6.68
C PHE A 9 18.57 13.55 -6.95
N GLU A 10 18.27 14.69 -7.57
CA GLU A 10 16.90 15.07 -7.97
C GLU A 10 16.29 14.04 -8.92
N GLU A 11 17.00 13.67 -10.00
CA GLU A 11 16.55 12.64 -10.94
C GLU A 11 16.32 11.29 -10.25
N ARG A 12 17.20 10.90 -9.32
CA ARG A 12 17.06 9.66 -8.56
C ARG A 12 15.86 9.70 -7.62
N TYR A 13 15.63 10.84 -6.97
CA TYR A 13 14.51 11.05 -6.07
C TYR A 13 13.18 10.98 -6.84
N GLU A 14 13.04 11.72 -7.95
CA GLU A 14 11.87 11.70 -8.81
C GLU A 14 11.59 10.29 -9.36
N ALA A 15 12.63 9.60 -9.82
CA ALA A 15 12.49 8.23 -10.31
C ALA A 15 12.03 7.26 -9.20
N ALA A 16 12.57 7.39 -7.98
CA ALA A 16 12.14 6.58 -6.84
C ALA A 16 10.69 6.88 -6.45
N LEU A 17 10.32 8.16 -6.36
CA LEU A 17 8.96 8.61 -6.07
C LEU A 17 7.97 8.08 -7.12
N GLY A 18 8.30 8.20 -8.40
CA GLY A 18 7.48 7.70 -9.50
C GLY A 18 7.24 6.18 -9.41
N ARG A 19 8.28 5.40 -9.14
CA ARG A 19 8.16 3.94 -8.94
C ARG A 19 7.23 3.62 -7.77
N MET A 20 7.42 4.28 -6.63
CA MET A 20 6.59 4.08 -5.44
C MET A 20 5.11 4.36 -5.74
N LEU A 21 4.79 5.50 -6.37
CA LEU A 21 3.43 5.90 -6.68
C LEU A 21 2.74 4.95 -7.66
N VAL A 22 3.46 4.47 -8.67
CA VAL A 22 2.93 3.48 -9.62
C VAL A 22 2.56 2.18 -8.89
N ARG A 23 3.46 1.67 -8.03
CA ARG A 23 3.19 0.45 -7.24
C ARG A 23 2.05 0.65 -6.26
N PHE A 24 1.99 1.81 -5.60
CA PHE A 24 0.89 2.16 -4.70
C PHE A 24 -0.45 2.15 -5.42
N ASN A 25 -0.54 2.78 -6.61
CA ASN A 25 -1.76 2.83 -7.39
C ASN A 25 -2.20 1.43 -7.87
N GLN A 26 -1.25 0.57 -8.23
CA GLN A 26 -1.53 -0.84 -8.54
C GLN A 26 -2.14 -1.57 -7.34
N LEU A 27 -1.52 -1.45 -6.16
CA LEU A 27 -2.04 -2.02 -4.92
C LEU A 27 -3.45 -1.49 -4.58
N GLU A 28 -3.67 -0.19 -4.67
CA GLU A 28 -4.98 0.42 -4.40
C GLU A 28 -6.06 -0.09 -5.37
N SER A 29 -5.71 -0.21 -6.65
CA SER A 29 -6.62 -0.70 -7.69
C SER A 29 -6.99 -2.16 -7.44
N LEU A 30 -6.00 -2.98 -7.04
CA LEU A 30 -6.22 -4.38 -6.71
C LEU A 30 -7.10 -4.56 -5.48
N LEU A 31 -6.87 -3.77 -4.42
CA LEU A 31 -7.75 -3.75 -3.24
C LEU A 31 -9.19 -3.42 -3.64
N ALA A 32 -9.38 -2.40 -4.48
CA ALA A 32 -10.70 -2.02 -4.95
C ALA A 32 -11.38 -3.16 -5.73
N GLU A 33 -10.62 -3.86 -6.59
CA GLU A 33 -11.12 -4.97 -7.39
C GLU A 33 -11.54 -6.16 -6.51
N ILE A 34 -10.71 -6.56 -5.54
CA ILE A 34 -11.03 -7.66 -4.61
C ILE A 34 -12.30 -7.32 -3.83
N ILE A 35 -12.41 -6.10 -3.28
CA ILE A 35 -13.60 -5.67 -2.54
C ILE A 35 -14.82 -5.68 -3.47
N ARG A 36 -14.70 -5.16 -4.69
CA ARG A 36 -15.78 -5.11 -5.68
C ARG A 36 -16.30 -6.51 -6.02
N VAL A 37 -15.40 -7.43 -6.35
CA VAL A 37 -15.75 -8.82 -6.68
C VAL A 37 -16.36 -9.52 -5.48
N THR A 38 -15.75 -9.41 -4.31
CA THR A 38 -16.23 -10.09 -3.10
C THR A 38 -17.60 -9.57 -2.67
N THR A 39 -17.83 -8.26 -2.69
CA THR A 39 -19.16 -7.69 -2.36
C THR A 39 -20.23 -8.07 -3.39
N LYS A 40 -19.89 -8.10 -4.68
CA LYS A 40 -20.84 -8.42 -5.74
C LYS A 40 -21.16 -9.92 -5.84
N GLU A 41 -20.14 -10.75 -5.89
CA GLU A 41 -20.25 -12.18 -6.25
C GLU A 41 -20.28 -13.10 -5.03
N LYS A 42 -19.59 -12.76 -3.92
CA LYS A 42 -19.54 -13.62 -2.72
C LYS A 42 -20.60 -13.24 -1.69
N LEU A 43 -20.75 -11.95 -1.42
CA LEU A 43 -21.72 -11.45 -0.45
C LEU A 43 -23.09 -11.15 -1.07
N MET A 44 -23.21 -11.09 -2.40
CA MET A 44 -24.43 -10.68 -3.11
C MET A 44 -24.97 -9.32 -2.64
N LYS A 45 -24.07 -8.41 -2.27
CA LYS A 45 -24.35 -7.08 -1.71
C LYS A 45 -23.54 -6.00 -2.44
N PRO A 46 -23.82 -5.74 -3.73
CA PRO A 46 -23.04 -4.78 -4.54
C PRO A 46 -23.09 -3.34 -4.01
N HIS A 47 -24.12 -2.97 -3.25
CA HIS A 47 -24.26 -1.65 -2.62
C HIS A 47 -23.22 -1.38 -1.52
N LEU A 48 -22.49 -2.40 -1.05
CA LEU A 48 -21.40 -2.24 -0.07
C LEU A 48 -20.10 -1.75 -0.72
N PHE A 49 -19.97 -1.84 -2.04
CA PHE A 49 -18.83 -1.29 -2.77
C PHE A 49 -18.99 0.21 -3.02
N LYS A 50 -17.91 0.97 -2.83
CA LYS A 50 -17.84 2.41 -3.14
C LYS A 50 -16.64 2.69 -4.04
N ILE A 51 -16.87 3.35 -5.17
CA ILE A 51 -15.84 3.64 -6.18
C ILE A 51 -14.79 4.62 -5.65
N ASN A 52 -15.23 5.69 -4.97
CA ASN A 52 -14.37 6.82 -4.60
C ASN A 52 -13.90 6.77 -3.14
N GLU A 53 -13.66 5.57 -2.62
CA GLU A 53 -13.26 5.41 -1.23
C GLU A 53 -11.77 5.68 -1.03
N PHE A 54 -11.35 6.24 0.12
CA PHE A 54 -9.93 6.45 0.38
C PHE A 54 -9.22 5.12 0.60
N TYR A 55 -7.92 5.05 0.26
CA TYR A 55 -7.11 3.84 0.42
C TYR A 55 -7.26 3.18 1.80
N ILE A 56 -7.16 3.96 2.89
CA ILE A 56 -7.27 3.42 4.26
C ILE A 56 -8.65 2.79 4.53
N GLN A 57 -9.72 3.36 3.97
CA GLN A 57 -11.07 2.82 4.11
C GLN A 57 -11.23 1.50 3.34
N LYS A 58 -10.55 1.35 2.18
CA LYS A 58 -10.48 0.08 1.46
C LYS A 58 -9.78 -0.99 2.31
N VAL A 59 -8.67 -0.64 2.96
CA VAL A 59 -7.92 -1.55 3.85
C VAL A 59 -8.79 -1.99 5.02
N GLU A 60 -9.43 -1.06 5.73
CA GLU A 60 -10.34 -1.36 6.85
C GLU A 60 -11.52 -2.24 6.42
N ARG A 61 -12.11 -1.96 5.25
CA ARG A 61 -13.18 -2.78 4.71
C ARG A 61 -12.70 -4.19 4.39
N LEU A 62 -11.54 -4.34 3.76
CA LEU A 62 -11.01 -5.67 3.46
C LEU A 62 -10.78 -6.47 4.74
N ASP A 63 -10.18 -5.84 5.77
CA ASP A 63 -9.95 -6.46 7.08
C ASP A 63 -11.26 -7.00 7.67
N LEU A 64 -12.29 -6.15 7.75
CA LEU A 64 -13.62 -6.55 8.22
C LEU A 64 -14.28 -7.63 7.36
N MET A 65 -14.09 -7.57 6.04
CA MET A 65 -14.67 -8.55 5.12
C MET A 65 -14.04 -9.94 5.31
N LEU A 66 -12.73 -10.03 5.54
CA LEU A 66 -12.05 -11.31 5.74
C LEU A 66 -12.50 -12.04 7.03
N CYS A 67 -13.10 -11.34 8.00
CA CYS A 67 -13.77 -11.99 9.13
C CYS A 67 -14.92 -12.91 8.70
N ALA A 68 -15.58 -12.62 7.58
CA ALA A 68 -16.63 -13.47 7.01
C ALA A 68 -16.08 -14.63 6.17
N PHE A 69 -14.78 -14.62 5.87
CA PHE A 69 -14.11 -15.58 4.99
C PHE A 69 -12.88 -16.21 5.67
N PRO A 70 -13.07 -17.03 6.71
CA PRO A 70 -11.96 -17.50 7.57
C PRO A 70 -10.93 -18.39 6.87
N ARG A 71 -11.25 -18.88 5.67
CA ARG A 71 -10.35 -19.70 4.83
C ARG A 71 -9.52 -18.89 3.85
N TRP A 72 -9.80 -17.60 3.71
CA TRP A 72 -9.00 -16.73 2.87
C TRP A 72 -7.73 -16.37 3.63
N PRO A 73 -6.57 -16.26 2.94
CA PRO A 73 -5.37 -15.77 3.59
C PRO A 73 -5.60 -14.32 4.01
N ALA A 74 -5.05 -13.91 5.15
CA ALA A 74 -5.06 -12.51 5.57
C ALA A 74 -3.75 -11.83 5.13
N PRO A 75 -3.79 -10.70 4.40
CA PRO A 75 -2.59 -9.92 4.14
C PRO A 75 -2.11 -9.23 5.43
N ASP A 76 -0.88 -8.71 5.41
CA ASP A 76 -0.33 -7.91 6.51
C ASP A 76 -1.04 -6.53 6.57
N PHE A 77 -2.14 -6.45 7.32
CA PHE A 77 -2.94 -5.23 7.46
C PHE A 77 -2.17 -4.08 8.11
N GLU A 78 -1.22 -4.37 9.01
CA GLU A 78 -0.36 -3.34 9.60
C GLU A 78 0.58 -2.72 8.57
N ARG A 79 1.09 -3.51 7.61
CA ARG A 79 1.84 -2.99 6.47
C ARG A 79 0.96 -2.15 5.55
N LEU A 80 -0.25 -2.61 5.22
CA LEU A 80 -1.19 -1.82 4.41
C LEU A 80 -1.48 -0.45 5.06
N ARG A 81 -1.73 -0.41 6.37
CA ARG A 81 -1.92 0.85 7.11
C ARG A 81 -0.70 1.77 7.05
N ARG A 82 0.51 1.22 7.20
CA ARG A 82 1.77 1.99 7.11
C ARG A 82 2.03 2.57 5.72
N ILE A 83 1.69 1.85 4.65
CA ILE A 83 1.84 2.33 3.28
C ILE A 83 1.07 3.63 3.03
N ASN A 84 -0.12 3.78 3.62
CA ASN A 84 -0.88 5.03 3.54
C ASN A 84 -0.13 6.22 4.17
N ALA A 85 0.56 5.98 5.30
CA ALA A 85 1.37 7.01 5.95
C ALA A 85 2.53 7.44 5.05
N TRP A 86 3.29 6.50 4.50
CA TRP A 86 4.40 6.81 3.57
C TRP A 86 3.93 7.56 2.33
N ARG A 87 2.82 7.15 1.72
CA ARG A 87 2.23 7.85 0.58
C ARG A 87 1.88 9.30 0.94
N ASN A 88 1.29 9.52 2.12
CA ASN A 88 0.94 10.87 2.56
C ASN A 88 2.18 11.71 2.89
N GLU A 89 3.22 11.10 3.47
CA GLU A 89 4.51 11.76 3.68
C GLU A 89 5.15 12.20 2.36
N LEU A 90 5.12 11.35 1.32
CA LEU A 90 5.61 11.70 -0.01
C LEU A 90 4.75 12.75 -0.72
N ALA A 91 3.42 12.64 -0.62
CA ALA A 91 2.50 13.57 -1.27
C ALA A 91 2.50 14.97 -0.64
N HIS A 92 2.90 15.08 0.62
CA HIS A 92 3.00 16.34 1.36
C HIS A 92 4.45 16.77 1.65
N GLY A 93 5.42 16.01 1.16
CA GLY A 93 6.84 16.30 1.33
C GLY A 93 7.25 17.50 0.49
N HIS A 94 7.99 18.44 1.08
CA HIS A 94 8.61 19.53 0.32
C HIS A 94 10.04 19.15 -0.03
N PHE A 95 10.27 18.92 -1.32
CA PHE A 95 11.62 18.83 -1.87
C PHE A 95 12.22 20.24 -1.93
N HIS A 96 13.27 20.47 -1.15
CA HIS A 96 13.97 21.75 -1.16
C HIS A 96 15.47 21.57 -0.88
N GLN A 97 16.24 22.57 -1.25
CA GLN A 97 17.66 22.63 -0.95
C GLN A 97 17.86 23.42 0.35
N ASP A 98 18.57 22.84 1.31
CA ASP A 98 19.00 23.58 2.51
C ASP A 98 19.95 24.71 2.06
N PRO A 99 19.62 25.99 2.31
CA PRO A 99 20.44 27.12 1.87
C PRO A 99 21.79 27.21 2.58
N ASN A 100 21.98 26.54 3.72
CA ASN A 100 23.19 26.58 4.52
C ASN A 100 24.18 25.46 4.14
N THR A 101 23.69 24.26 3.86
CA THR A 101 24.53 23.10 3.53
C THR A 101 24.60 22.84 2.02
N GLY A 102 23.61 23.32 1.26
CA GLY A 102 23.44 23.01 -0.16
C GLY A 102 22.94 21.59 -0.43
N GLU A 103 22.61 20.82 0.62
CA GLU A 103 22.07 19.46 0.51
C GLU A 103 20.58 19.50 0.15
N TRP A 104 20.14 18.53 -0.65
CA TRP A 104 18.74 18.39 -1.01
C TRP A 104 18.02 17.51 0.00
N LEU A 105 17.00 18.08 0.62
CA LEU A 105 16.19 17.43 1.65
C LEU A 105 14.75 17.36 1.17
N THR A 106 14.12 16.21 1.38
CA THR A 106 12.66 16.13 1.35
C THR A 106 12.19 16.12 2.77
N GLU A 107 11.38 17.11 3.15
CA GLU A 107 10.83 17.20 4.50
C GLU A 107 9.33 16.91 4.49
N SER A 108 8.89 15.95 5.30
CA SER A 108 7.46 15.73 5.56
C SER A 108 6.90 16.82 6.47
N VAL A 109 5.79 17.48 6.09
CA VAL A 109 5.13 18.48 6.93
C VAL A 109 4.14 17.83 7.90
N HIS A 110 4.49 17.76 9.19
CA HIS A 110 3.52 17.40 10.24
C HIS A 110 2.72 18.64 10.69
N LYS A 111 1.38 18.53 10.70
CA LYS A 111 0.43 19.61 11.09
C LYS A 111 0.54 20.13 12.53
N LYS A 112 1.41 19.58 13.39
CA LYS A 112 1.61 20.01 14.79
C LYS A 112 3.07 19.82 15.21
N GLY A 113 3.90 20.85 15.01
CA GLY A 113 5.26 20.89 15.55
C GLY A 113 6.30 20.26 14.64
N HIS A 114 6.77 21.06 13.68
CA HIS A 114 8.02 21.01 12.89
C HIS A 114 9.07 19.97 13.32
N LYS A 115 8.85 18.70 12.99
CA LYS A 115 9.95 17.76 12.77
C LYS A 115 9.91 17.37 11.32
N SER A 116 10.83 17.95 10.57
CA SER A 116 11.16 17.44 9.26
C SER A 116 11.91 16.12 9.41
N VAL A 117 11.48 15.13 8.65
CA VAL A 117 12.22 13.89 8.47
C VAL A 117 12.78 13.94 7.06
N GLU A 118 14.08 13.80 6.93
CA GLU A 118 14.74 13.66 5.63
C GLU A 118 14.27 12.37 4.96
N ILE A 119 13.67 12.48 3.78
CA ILE A 119 13.31 11.34 2.94
C ILE A 119 14.32 11.22 1.79
N THR A 120 15.13 10.16 1.84
CA THR A 120 16.13 9.86 0.82
C THR A 120 15.58 8.91 -0.25
N PRO A 121 16.16 8.88 -1.47
CA PRO A 121 15.75 7.91 -2.50
C PRO A 121 15.83 6.46 -2.02
N GLN A 122 16.80 6.12 -1.16
CA GLN A 122 16.96 4.79 -0.59
C GLN A 122 15.81 4.41 0.35
N MET A 123 15.29 5.38 1.11
CA MET A 123 14.09 5.17 1.93
C MET A 123 12.87 4.90 1.03
N ILE A 124 12.72 5.66 -0.05
CA ILE A 124 11.63 5.47 -1.01
C ILE A 124 11.74 4.10 -1.69
N ASP A 125 12.95 3.66 -2.06
CA ASP A 125 13.17 2.32 -2.61
C ASP A 125 12.77 1.24 -1.58
N SER A 126 13.11 1.43 -0.30
CA SER A 126 12.66 0.52 0.77
C SER A 126 11.14 0.52 0.95
N TRP A 127 10.48 1.67 0.88
CA TRP A 127 9.02 1.76 0.95
C TRP A 127 8.36 1.12 -0.27
N THR A 128 8.96 1.28 -1.44
CA THR A 128 8.50 0.62 -2.68
C THR A 128 8.55 -0.89 -2.54
N ALA A 129 9.63 -1.46 -1.99
CA ALA A 129 9.71 -2.89 -1.72
C ALA A 129 8.63 -3.38 -0.73
N GLN A 130 8.27 -2.56 0.26
CA GLN A 130 7.17 -2.88 1.17
C GLN A 130 5.80 -2.86 0.47
N VAL A 131 5.59 -1.92 -0.47
CA VAL A 131 4.39 -1.88 -1.33
C VAL A 131 4.33 -3.11 -2.24
N GLU A 132 5.46 -3.52 -2.84
CA GLU A 132 5.52 -4.71 -3.69
C GLU A 132 5.20 -5.98 -2.90
N GLN A 133 5.70 -6.11 -1.67
CA GLN A 133 5.32 -7.24 -0.81
C GLN A 133 3.82 -7.22 -0.49
N ALA A 134 3.28 -6.06 -0.13
CA ALA A 134 1.84 -5.92 0.13
C ALA A 134 1.00 -6.23 -1.12
N LEU A 135 1.50 -5.88 -2.31
CA LEU A 135 0.87 -6.24 -3.58
C LEU A 135 0.83 -7.76 -3.74
N THR A 136 1.93 -8.46 -3.53
CA THR A 136 1.97 -9.93 -3.57
C THR A 136 1.01 -10.57 -2.56
N ASP A 137 0.95 -10.05 -1.33
CA ASP A 137 0.04 -10.56 -0.30
C ASP A 137 -1.43 -10.39 -0.72
N VAL A 138 -1.78 -9.23 -1.30
CA VAL A 138 -3.13 -8.94 -1.79
C VAL A 138 -3.44 -9.72 -3.07
N GLU A 139 -2.48 -9.92 -3.96
CA GLU A 139 -2.62 -10.81 -5.14
C GLU A 139 -2.93 -12.25 -4.73
N GLY A 140 -2.43 -12.70 -3.57
CA GLY A 140 -2.76 -14.00 -2.99
C GLY A 140 -4.25 -14.20 -2.69
N LEU A 141 -5.04 -13.12 -2.60
CA LEU A 141 -6.50 -13.18 -2.41
C LEU A 141 -7.26 -13.45 -3.72
N LEU A 142 -6.65 -13.19 -4.87
CA LEU A 142 -7.33 -13.23 -6.17
C LEU A 142 -8.00 -14.58 -6.48
N PRO A 143 -7.35 -15.74 -6.23
CA PRO A 143 -8.00 -17.02 -6.45
C PRO A 143 -9.26 -17.19 -5.61
N TYR A 144 -9.28 -16.68 -4.38
CA TYR A 144 -10.42 -16.78 -3.47
C TYR A 144 -11.56 -15.81 -3.84
N ALA A 145 -11.19 -14.62 -4.33
CA ALA A 145 -12.16 -13.64 -4.80
C ALA A 145 -12.86 -14.08 -6.08
N TRP A 146 -12.12 -14.62 -7.06
CA TRP A 146 -12.66 -14.95 -8.38
C TRP A 146 -13.15 -16.38 -8.54
N LEU A 147 -12.58 -17.36 -7.83
CA LEU A 147 -13.03 -18.74 -7.91
C LEU A 147 -14.01 -19.02 -6.79
N ASP A 148 -14.94 -19.94 -6.99
CA ASP A 148 -15.79 -20.43 -5.92
C ASP A 148 -14.96 -21.01 -4.78
N GLU A 149 -15.48 -20.91 -3.55
CA GLU A 149 -14.75 -21.39 -2.39
C GLU A 149 -14.29 -22.82 -2.67
N PRO A 150 -12.99 -23.12 -2.46
CA PRO A 150 -12.54 -24.50 -2.58
C PRO A 150 -13.40 -25.36 -1.67
N ASP A 151 -13.79 -26.51 -2.20
CA ASP A 151 -14.51 -27.58 -1.50
C ASP A 151 -14.17 -27.56 0.00
N PRO A 152 -15.16 -27.51 0.91
CA PRO A 152 -14.90 -27.48 2.34
C PRO A 152 -14.03 -28.62 2.87
N ASP A 153 -13.91 -29.71 2.10
CA ASP A 153 -13.06 -30.85 2.41
C ASP A 153 -11.63 -30.74 1.81
N ARG A 154 -11.33 -29.66 1.07
CA ARG A 154 -10.00 -29.39 0.50
C ARG A 154 -9.08 -28.79 1.57
N PRO A 155 -7.92 -29.41 1.85
CA PRO A 155 -6.97 -28.89 2.83
C PRO A 155 -6.40 -27.53 2.39
N LEU A 156 -6.16 -26.65 3.36
CA LEU A 156 -5.48 -25.37 3.14
C LEU A 156 -4.10 -25.60 2.50
N PRO A 157 -3.65 -24.72 1.59
CA PRO A 157 -2.32 -24.83 1.01
C PRO A 157 -1.23 -24.76 2.11
N PRO A 158 -0.09 -25.46 1.94
CA PRO A 158 0.98 -25.48 2.94
C PRO A 158 1.41 -24.04 3.30
N GLY A 159 1.32 -23.69 4.58
CA GLY A 159 1.69 -22.36 5.09
C GLY A 159 0.53 -21.36 5.25
N ALA A 160 -0.67 -21.65 4.76
CA ALA A 160 -1.85 -20.85 5.05
C ALA A 160 -2.37 -21.17 6.47
N SER A 161 -2.47 -20.15 7.32
CA SER A 161 -3.20 -20.26 8.58
C SER A 161 -4.63 -19.77 8.38
N PRO A 162 -5.63 -20.43 8.99
CA PRO A 162 -6.99 -19.90 9.01
C PRO A 162 -6.99 -18.53 9.69
N VAL A 163 -7.84 -17.63 9.22
CA VAL A 163 -8.07 -16.35 9.92
C VAL A 163 -8.54 -16.69 11.34
N PRO A 164 -7.89 -16.17 12.39
CA PRO A 164 -8.33 -16.42 13.75
C PRO A 164 -9.77 -15.92 13.90
N LEU A 165 -10.67 -16.82 14.30
CA LEU A 165 -12.00 -16.45 14.75
C LEU A 165 -11.82 -15.70 16.07
N MET A 166 -12.18 -14.41 16.09
CA MET A 166 -12.34 -13.66 17.34
C MET A 166 -13.60 -14.08 18.08
#